data_AF-A0A2A5HU25-F1
#
_entry.id   AF-A0A2A5HU25-F1
#
_cell.length_a   1.000
_cell.length_b   1.000
_cell.length_c   1.000
_cell.angle_alpha   90.00
_cell.angle_beta   90.00
_cell.angle_gamma   90.00
#
_symmetry.space_group_name_H-M   'P 1'
#
loop_
_entity.id
_entity.type
_entity.pdbx_description
1 polymer ?
#
loop_
_entity_poly.entity_id
_entity_poly.type
_entity_poly.pdbx_seq_one_letter_code
_entity_poly.pdbx_strand_id
1 'polypeptide(L)'
;MEGHLLAFVESTDCSYERNGDMHSGIEAVKHINKKYAHFSKRISTAEDFIKHSATKSKMSGKYYLVHCTNKAPVKSRDWLLTELKRYRSTQ
;
A
#
# COMPACT_ATOMS: atom_id res chain seq x y z
N MET A 1 -3.91 1.28 13.30
CA MET A 1 -4.69 1.32 12.04
C MET A 1 -3.85 0.86 10.84
N GLU A 2 -2.59 1.28 10.78
CA GLU A 2 -1.55 0.85 9.85
C GLU A 2 -1.31 -0.67 9.86
N GLY A 3 -1.38 -1.34 11.02
CA GLY A 3 -1.27 -2.80 11.11
C GLY A 3 -2.36 -3.54 10.33
N HIS A 4 -3.58 -3.01 10.32
CA HIS A 4 -4.68 -3.55 9.51
C HIS A 4 -4.39 -3.44 8.01
N LEU A 5 -3.88 -2.30 7.56
CA LEU A 5 -3.52 -2.11 6.15
C LEU A 5 -2.40 -3.05 5.71
N LEU A 6 -1.40 -3.29 6.56
CA LEU A 6 -0.34 -4.26 6.27
C LEU A 6 -0.89 -5.68 6.15
N ALA A 7 -1.75 -6.11 7.08
CA ALA A 7 -2.39 -7.43 7.02
C ALA A 7 -3.30 -7.58 5.79
N PHE A 8 -3.98 -6.52 5.36
CA PHE A 8 -4.79 -6.51 4.15
C PHE A 8 -3.94 -6.65 2.87
N VAL A 9 -2.77 -5.98 2.82
CA VAL A 9 -1.83 -6.15 1.70
C VAL A 9 -1.21 -7.54 1.73
N GLU A 10 -0.90 -8.09 2.90
CA GLU A 10 -0.27 -9.41 3.02
C GLU A 10 -1.19 -10.53 2.55
N SER A 11 -2.47 -10.43 2.90
CA SER A 11 -3.49 -11.46 2.61
C SER A 11 -4.16 -11.32 1.25
N THR A 12 -3.77 -10.33 0.44
CA THR A 12 -4.38 -10.11 -0.87
C THR A 12 -3.84 -11.06 -1.94
N ASP A 13 -4.72 -11.57 -2.78
CA ASP A 13 -4.35 -12.26 -4.03
C ASP A 13 -4.01 -11.27 -5.17
N CYS A 14 -4.12 -9.96 -4.92
CA CYS A 14 -3.79 -8.94 -5.92
C CYS A 14 -2.28 -8.78 -6.08
N SER A 15 -1.84 -8.52 -7.31
CA SER A 15 -0.43 -8.25 -7.63
C SER A 15 -0.12 -6.76 -7.52
N TYR A 16 1.02 -6.43 -6.94
CA TYR A 16 1.55 -5.07 -6.82
C TYR A 16 2.54 -4.77 -7.93
N GLU A 17 2.22 -3.84 -8.82
CA GLU A 17 3.15 -3.36 -9.83
C GLU A 17 4.01 -2.21 -9.26
N ARG A 18 5.33 -2.39 -9.29
CA ARG A 18 6.32 -1.41 -8.87
C ARG A 18 7.37 -1.24 -9.96
N ASN A 19 7.41 -0.06 -10.57
CA ASN A 19 8.34 0.28 -11.66
C ASN A 19 8.23 -0.61 -12.92
N GLY A 20 7.13 -1.33 -13.10
CA GLY A 20 6.93 -2.28 -14.20
C GLY A 20 7.07 -3.75 -13.79
N ASP A 21 7.57 -4.02 -12.58
CA ASP A 21 7.67 -5.39 -12.05
C ASP A 21 6.47 -5.72 -11.16
N MET A 22 5.96 -6.94 -11.29
CA MET A 22 4.88 -7.46 -10.44
C MET A 22 5.44 -8.12 -9.18
N HIS A 23 4.78 -7.86 -8.06
CA HIS A 23 5.12 -8.40 -6.74
C HIS A 23 3.88 -8.95 -6.05
N SER A 24 4.06 -10.01 -5.27
CA SER A 24 3.02 -10.53 -4.37
C SER A 24 2.69 -9.56 -3.24
N GLY A 25 1.55 -9.77 -2.57
CA GLY A 25 1.17 -9.04 -1.36
C GLY A 25 2.24 -9.10 -0.27
N ILE A 26 2.83 -10.28 -0.04
CA ILE A 26 3.92 -10.49 0.93
C ILE A 26 5.15 -9.63 0.59
N GLU A 27 5.56 -9.61 -0.68
CA GLU A 27 6.68 -8.78 -1.13
C GLU A 27 6.38 -7.28 -1.03
N ALA A 28 5.14 -6.88 -1.35
CA ALA A 28 4.67 -5.51 -1.19
C ALA A 28 4.73 -5.08 0.28
N VAL A 29 4.29 -5.90 1.23
CA VAL A 29 4.38 -5.63 2.66
C VAL A 29 5.81 -5.45 3.13
N LYS A 30 6.73 -6.34 2.73
CA LYS A 30 8.16 -6.20 3.05
C LYS A 30 8.71 -4.85 2.58
N HIS A 31 8.36 -4.44 1.37
CA HIS A 31 8.76 -3.15 0.81
C HIS A 31 8.14 -1.95 1.54
N ILE A 32 6.83 -2.01 1.83
CA ILE A 32 6.11 -0.97 2.57
C ILE A 32 6.67 -0.82 3.98
N ASN A 33 6.94 -1.92 4.69
CA ASN A 33 7.53 -1.91 6.03
C ASN A 33 8.92 -1.28 6.05
N LYS A 34 9.77 -1.59 5.06
CA LYS A 34 11.09 -0.95 4.92
C LYS A 34 10.96 0.58 4.80
N LYS A 35 9.99 1.06 4.03
CA LYS A 35 9.72 2.49 3.93
C LYS A 35 9.10 3.08 5.19
N TYR A 36 8.20 2.35 5.85
CA TYR A 36 7.59 2.77 7.09
C TYR A 36 8.65 3.04 8.16
N ALA A 37 9.61 2.13 8.33
CA ALA A 37 10.73 2.33 9.24
C ALA A 37 11.53 3.60 8.91
N HIS A 38 11.78 3.86 7.62
CA HIS A 38 12.50 5.06 7.16
C HIS A 38 11.73 6.37 7.36
N PHE A 39 10.40 6.35 7.24
CA PHE A 39 9.54 7.52 7.38
C PHE A 39 8.81 7.61 8.72
N SER A 40 9.16 6.76 9.69
CA SER A 40 8.49 6.66 11.00
C SER A 40 8.31 8.03 11.67
N LYS A 41 9.35 8.88 11.66
CA LYS A 41 9.30 10.24 12.22
C LYS A 41 8.34 11.21 11.50
N ARG A 42 7.89 10.88 10.29
CA ARG A 42 7.01 11.69 9.44
C ARG A 42 5.60 11.11 9.32
N ILE A 43 5.32 10.01 10.01
CA ILE A 43 4.05 9.31 9.94
C ILE A 43 3.36 9.46 11.29
N SER A 44 2.29 10.24 11.29
CA SER A 44 1.45 10.44 12.48
C SER A 44 0.05 9.87 12.29
N THR A 45 -0.33 9.59 11.04
CA THR A 45 -1.66 9.08 10.67
C THR A 45 -1.57 7.90 9.70
N ALA A 46 -2.65 7.15 9.57
CA ALA A 46 -2.73 6.07 8.57
C ALA A 46 -2.64 6.62 7.13
N GLU A 47 -3.12 7.84 6.90
CA GLU A 47 -2.99 8.57 5.65
C GLU A 47 -1.53 8.93 5.34
N ASP A 48 -0.76 9.37 6.35
CA ASP A 48 0.68 9.61 6.19
C ASP A 48 1.42 8.32 5.88
N PHE A 49 1.04 7.22 6.53
CA PHE A 49 1.56 5.89 6.23
C PHE A 49 1.34 5.53 4.76
N ILE A 50 0.10 5.66 4.25
CA ILE A 50 -0.21 5.38 2.84
C ILE A 50 0.60 6.31 1.92
N LYS A 51 0.64 7.60 2.23
CA LYS A 51 1.32 8.64 1.44
C LYS A 51 2.82 8.38 1.33
N HIS A 52 3.48 8.07 2.44
CA HIS A 52 4.94 7.95 2.52
C HIS A 52 5.46 6.54 2.22
N SER A 53 4.70 5.50 2.56
CA SER A 53 5.15 4.11 2.48
C SER A 53 4.60 3.35 1.27
N ALA A 54 3.35 3.63 0.85
CA ALA A 54 2.64 2.78 -0.11
C ALA A 54 2.19 3.47 -1.42
N THR A 55 2.44 4.77 -1.60
CA THR A 55 1.91 5.50 -2.77
C THR A 55 2.77 5.39 -4.03
N LYS A 56 4.07 5.68 -3.92
CA LYS A 56 4.97 5.78 -5.07
C LYS A 56 6.42 5.55 -4.70
N SER A 57 7.23 5.23 -5.71
CA SER A 57 8.68 5.15 -5.57
C SER A 57 9.26 6.54 -5.30
N LYS A 58 10.07 6.66 -4.24
CA LYS A 58 10.81 7.90 -3.99
C LYS A 58 11.97 8.07 -4.97
N MET A 59 12.51 6.97 -5.50
CA MET A 59 13.65 6.98 -6.42
C MET A 59 13.23 7.36 -7.85
N SER A 60 12.15 6.77 -8.34
CA SER A 60 11.69 6.94 -9.73
C SER A 60 10.45 7.84 -9.88
N GLY A 61 9.78 8.21 -8.78
CA GLY A 61 8.54 9.01 -8.81
C GLY A 61 7.29 8.25 -9.29
N LYS A 62 7.44 7.03 -9.84
CA LYS A 62 6.32 6.23 -10.38
C LYS A 62 5.39 5.73 -9.27
N TYR A 63 4.09 5.83 -9.51
CA TYR A 63 3.05 5.31 -8.63
C TYR A 63 3.02 3.79 -8.65
N TYR A 64 2.68 3.18 -7.51
CA TYR A 64 2.45 1.75 -7.42
C TYR A 64 1.02 1.44 -7.86
N LEU A 65 0.85 0.38 -8.65
CA LEU A 65 -0.45 -0.10 -9.08
C LEU A 65 -0.76 -1.44 -8.41
N VAL A 66 -2.05 -1.74 -8.27
CA VAL A 66 -2.58 -2.98 -7.73
C VAL A 66 -3.48 -3.59 -8.79
N HIS A 67 -3.19 -4.85 -9.11
CA HIS A 67 -3.85 -5.63 -10.14
C HIS A 67 -4.60 -6.76 -9.46
N CYS A 68 -5.92 -6.64 -9.42
CA CYS A 68 -6.80 -7.68 -8.88
C CYS A 68 -7.54 -8.37 -10.03
N THR A 69 -7.87 -9.65 -9.86
CA THR A 69 -8.63 -10.44 -10.85
C THR A 69 -9.92 -9.72 -11.25
N ASN A 70 -10.17 -9.61 -12.56
CA ASN A 70 -11.35 -8.97 -13.16
C ASN A 70 -11.56 -7.49 -12.76
N LYS A 71 -10.50 -6.79 -12.35
CA LYS A 71 -10.56 -5.35 -12.05
C LYS A 71 -9.50 -4.60 -12.84
N ALA A 72 -9.83 -3.38 -13.24
CA ALA A 72 -8.83 -2.46 -13.80
C ALA A 72 -7.73 -2.18 -12.76
N PRO A 73 -6.47 -1.99 -13.19
CA PRO A 73 -5.39 -1.61 -12.29
C PRO A 73 -5.72 -0.32 -11.55
N VAL A 74 -5.54 -0.33 -10.23
CA VAL A 74 -5.79 0.84 -9.37
C VAL A 74 -4.51 1.32 -8.70
N LYS A 75 -4.41 2.61 -8.40
CA LYS A 75 -3.28 3.12 -7.63
C LYS A 75 -3.33 2.55 -6.22
N SER A 76 -2.19 2.08 -5.72
CA SER A 76 -2.08 1.50 -4.37
C SER A 76 -2.58 2.46 -3.28
N ARG A 77 -2.32 3.78 -3.44
CA ARG A 77 -2.85 4.81 -2.55
C ARG A 77 -4.38 4.76 -2.44
N ASP A 78 -5.06 4.75 -3.57
CA ASP A 78 -6.51 4.88 -3.62
C ASP A 78 -7.18 3.57 -3.14
N TRP A 79 -6.54 2.43 -3.44
CA TRP A 79 -6.91 1.11 -2.93
C TRP A 79 -6.84 1.05 -1.39
N LEU A 80 -5.71 1.46 -0.80
CA LEU A 80 -5.53 1.45 0.66
C LEU A 80 -6.38 2.49 1.38
N LEU A 81 -6.63 3.66 0.78
CA LEU A 81 -7.54 4.66 1.36
C LEU A 81 -8.98 4.16 1.40
N THR A 82 -9.39 3.41 0.37
CA THR A 82 -10.72 2.78 0.33
C THR A 82 -10.85 1.75 1.45
N GLU A 83 -9.83 0.90 1.62
CA GLU A 83 -9.79 -0.08 2.71
C GLU A 83 -9.78 0.58 4.09
N LEU A 84 -8.98 1.64 4.28
CA LEU A 84 -8.95 2.39 5.54
C LEU A 84 -10.31 2.96 5.92
N LYS A 85 -11.04 3.53 4.94
CA LYS A 85 -12.41 4.02 5.15
C LYS A 85 -13.37 2.89 5.53
N ARG A 86 -13.27 1.74 4.85
CA ARG A 86 -14.07 0.55 5.16
C ARG A 86 -13.83 0.10 6.59
N TYR A 87 -12.56 -0.07 6.97
CA TYR A 87 -12.16 -0.47 8.32
C TYR A 87 -12.67 0.48 9.42
N ARG A 88 -12.58 1.80 9.18
CA ARG A 88 -13.10 2.81 10.12
C ARG A 88 -14.62 2.83 10.24
N SER A 89 -15.34 2.36 9.23
CA SER A 89 -16.81 2.30 9.26
C SER A 89 -17.33 1.03 9.94
N THR A 90 -16.45 0.05 10.17
CA THR A 90 -16.75 -1.23 10.83
C THR A 90 -16.20 -1.31 12.25
N GLN A 91 -15.66 -0.21 12.77
CA GLN A 91 -15.14 -0.05 14.13
C GLN A 91 -16.10 0.79 14.97
#